data_AF-Q6GJ92-F1
#
_entry.id   AF-Q6GJ92-F1
#
_cell.length_a   1.000
_cell.length_b   1.000
_cell.length_c   1.000
_cell.angle_alpha   90.00
_cell.angle_beta   90.00
_cell.angle_gamma   90.00
#
_symmetry.space_group_name_H-M   'P 1'
#
loop_
_entity.id
_entity.type
_entity.pdbx_description
1 polymer ?
#
loop_
_entity_poly.entity_id
_entity_poly.type
_entity_poly.pdbx_seq_one_letter_code
_entity_poly.pdbx_strand_id
1 'polypeptide(L)'
;MQHYLLDSNQRLNVSFSKDSVAAYYHCFNQPYSKEVPPLMCASLWSKFDLFKKYANSELILTKSVINQTQKIKVDTIYVGHLEDIECRQIRNITRYTMALTLTKNDQHVITVTQTFIKAMK
;
A
#
# COMPACT_ATOMS: atom_id res chain seq x y z
N MET A 1 -18.13 10.52 20.34
CA MET A 1 -17.15 11.11 19.42
C MET A 1 -17.44 10.61 18.01
N GLN A 2 -18.13 11.42 17.20
CA GLN A 2 -18.28 11.23 15.76
C GLN A 2 -17.17 12.05 15.09
N HIS A 3 -16.12 11.41 14.55
CA HIS A 3 -15.22 12.02 13.52
C HIS A 3 -14.28 11.01 12.81
N TYR A 4 -14.44 9.68 12.97
CA TYR A 4 -13.53 8.70 12.32
C TYR A 4 -13.97 8.16 10.95
N LEU A 5 -15.17 8.48 10.46
CA LEU A 5 -15.72 7.83 9.25
C LEU A 5 -15.34 8.49 7.91
N LEU A 6 -14.72 9.67 7.90
CA LEU A 6 -14.46 10.39 6.64
C LEU A 6 -13.17 9.95 5.93
N ASP A 7 -12.13 9.54 6.66
CA ASP A 7 -10.83 9.23 6.04
C ASP A 7 -10.74 7.80 5.46
N SER A 8 -11.61 6.87 5.88
CA SER A 8 -11.43 5.43 5.59
C SER A 8 -11.85 4.99 4.18
N ASN A 9 -12.59 5.81 3.44
CA ASN A 9 -13.29 5.36 2.22
C ASN A 9 -12.66 5.87 0.92
N GLN A 10 -11.43 6.38 0.95
CA GLN A 10 -10.77 6.86 -0.26
C GLN A 10 -10.46 5.69 -1.21
N ARG A 11 -11.21 5.64 -2.32
CA ARG A 11 -10.96 4.74 -3.45
C ARG A 11 -10.36 5.53 -4.61
N LEU A 12 -9.22 5.09 -5.13
CA LEU A 12 -8.51 5.77 -6.21
C LEU A 12 -8.36 4.83 -7.40
N ASN A 13 -8.57 5.35 -8.62
CA ASN A 13 -8.11 4.67 -9.82
C ASN A 13 -6.58 4.75 -9.87
N VAL A 14 -5.93 3.61 -9.95
CA VAL A 14 -4.47 3.49 -9.97
C VAL A 14 -4.02 2.61 -11.12
N SER A 15 -2.87 2.94 -11.68
CA SER A 15 -2.17 2.14 -12.67
C SER A 15 -0.66 2.25 -12.45
N PHE A 16 0.07 1.31 -13.04
CA PHE A 16 1.52 1.28 -13.00
C PHE A 16 2.05 1.45 -14.43
N SER A 17 2.76 2.55 -14.67
CA SER A 17 3.37 2.80 -15.97
C SER A 17 4.43 1.75 -16.28
N LYS A 18 4.56 1.37 -17.55
CA LYS A 18 5.67 0.55 -18.04
C LYS A 18 7.04 0.96 -17.50
N ASP A 19 7.37 2.25 -17.52
CA ASP A 19 8.70 2.74 -17.13
C ASP A 19 9.00 2.55 -15.65
N SER A 20 8.05 2.91 -14.77
CA SER A 20 8.16 2.64 -13.33
C SER A 20 8.38 1.15 -13.01
N VAL A 21 7.71 0.26 -13.76
CA VAL A 21 7.82 -1.19 -13.56
C VAL A 21 9.16 -1.71 -14.08
N ALA A 22 9.61 -1.22 -15.24
CA ALA A 22 10.93 -1.54 -15.78
C ALA A 22 12.07 -1.09 -14.85
N ALA A 23 11.97 0.13 -14.30
CA ALA A 23 12.91 0.64 -13.30
C ALA A 23 12.95 -0.25 -12.05
N TYR A 24 11.79 -0.69 -11.56
CA TYR A 24 11.72 -1.62 -10.43
C TYR A 24 12.46 -2.93 -10.73
N TYR A 25 12.20 -3.59 -11.88
CA TYR A 25 12.91 -4.82 -12.27
C TYR A 25 14.42 -4.60 -12.38
N HIS A 26 14.85 -3.45 -12.90
CA HIS A 26 16.27 -3.10 -13.00
C HIS A 26 16.95 -2.98 -11.63
N CYS A 27 16.27 -2.40 -10.62
CA CYS A 27 16.80 -2.31 -9.25
C CYS A 27 17.14 -3.68 -8.63
N PHE A 28 16.49 -4.75 -9.09
CA PHE A 28 16.73 -6.11 -8.61
C PHE A 28 17.52 -6.99 -9.61
N ASN A 29 18.11 -6.40 -10.65
CA ASN A 29 18.80 -7.12 -11.74
C ASN A 29 17.94 -8.25 -12.37
N GLN A 30 16.64 -8.02 -12.47
CA GLN A 30 15.68 -8.97 -13.05
C GLN A 30 15.32 -8.56 -14.48
N PRO A 31 15.02 -9.52 -15.38
CA PRO A 31 14.52 -9.20 -16.71
C PRO A 31 13.16 -8.51 -16.63
N TYR A 32 12.92 -7.56 -17.53
CA TYR A 32 11.64 -6.87 -17.60
C TYR A 32 10.49 -7.84 -17.85
N SER A 33 9.43 -7.69 -17.05
CA SER A 33 8.14 -8.34 -17.25
C SER A 33 7.02 -7.30 -17.25
N LYS A 34 5.95 -7.59 -18.00
CA LYS A 34 4.71 -6.79 -17.99
C LYS A 34 3.87 -6.99 -16.72
N GLU A 35 4.30 -7.89 -15.84
CA GLU A 35 3.69 -8.11 -14.53
C GLU A 35 4.27 -7.15 -13.49
N VAL A 36 3.41 -6.46 -12.75
CA VAL A 36 3.83 -5.56 -11.67
C VAL A 36 4.17 -6.39 -10.44
N PRO A 37 5.39 -6.28 -9.88
CA PRO A 37 5.76 -6.98 -8.66
C PRO A 37 4.85 -6.60 -7.48
N PRO A 38 4.38 -7.56 -6.66
CA PRO A 38 3.41 -7.30 -5.59
C PRO A 38 3.81 -6.18 -4.62
N LEU A 39 5.07 -6.16 -4.17
CA LEU A 39 5.58 -5.14 -3.25
C LEU A 39 5.68 -3.74 -3.88
N MET A 40 5.69 -3.63 -5.21
CA MET A 40 5.61 -2.32 -5.87
C MET A 40 4.29 -1.60 -5.57
N CYS A 41 3.23 -2.33 -5.19
CA CYS A 41 1.97 -1.71 -4.75
C CYS A 41 2.17 -0.77 -3.55
N ALA A 42 3.21 -0.99 -2.73
CA ALA A 42 3.57 -0.10 -1.62
C ALA A 42 3.86 1.34 -2.11
N SER A 43 4.30 1.53 -3.36
CA SER A 43 4.49 2.86 -3.95
C SER A 43 3.20 3.69 -4.08
N LEU A 44 2.03 3.04 -4.07
CA LEU A 44 0.75 3.72 -4.16
C LEU A 44 0.33 4.37 -2.84
N TRP A 45 0.95 4.02 -1.72
CA TRP A 45 0.53 4.47 -0.39
C TRP A 45 0.52 5.99 -0.27
N SER A 46 1.54 6.65 -0.81
CA SER A 46 1.65 8.12 -0.83
C SER A 46 0.54 8.84 -1.61
N LYS A 47 -0.23 8.12 -2.44
CA LYS A 47 -1.36 8.69 -3.18
C LYS A 47 -2.59 8.88 -2.28
N PHE A 48 -2.70 8.12 -1.20
CA PHE A 48 -3.84 8.15 -0.28
C PHE A 48 -3.61 9.16 0.84
N ASP A 49 -4.61 10.00 1.11
CA ASP A 49 -4.57 11.01 2.16
C ASP A 49 -4.38 10.37 3.54
N LEU A 50 -4.93 9.17 3.72
CA LEU A 50 -4.76 8.36 4.93
C LEU A 50 -3.29 8.11 5.27
N PHE A 51 -2.41 7.91 4.28
CA PHE A 51 -0.98 7.73 4.53
C PHE A 51 -0.20 9.04 4.52
N LYS A 52 -0.67 10.07 3.79
CA LYS A 52 -0.01 11.38 3.74
C LYS A 52 0.14 12.03 5.12
N LYS A 53 -0.76 11.73 6.07
CA LYS A 53 -0.63 12.18 7.47
C LYS A 53 0.68 11.72 8.15
N TYR A 54 1.33 10.69 7.62
CA TYR A 54 2.60 10.17 8.11
C TYR A 54 3.82 10.60 7.28
N ALA A 55 3.66 11.42 6.22
CA ALA A 55 4.75 11.76 5.30
C ALA A 55 5.99 12.37 6.00
N ASN A 56 5.80 13.08 7.12
CA ASN A 56 6.85 13.70 7.92
C ASN A 56 7.14 12.95 9.24
N SER A 57 6.64 11.71 9.39
CA SER A 57 6.90 10.87 10.56
C SER A 57 7.93 9.80 10.23
N GLU A 58 8.87 9.58 11.14
CA GLU A 58 9.73 8.40 11.09
C GLU A 58 8.91 7.16 11.45
N LEU A 59 8.51 6.42 10.43
CA LEU A 59 7.84 5.13 10.55
C LEU A 59 8.80 4.02 10.12
N ILE A 60 9.00 3.04 10.99
CA ILE A 60 9.79 1.85 10.68
C ILE A 60 8.84 0.76 10.21
N LEU A 61 8.98 0.31 8.95
CA LEU A 61 8.28 -0.86 8.44
C LEU A 61 8.85 -2.14 9.09
N THR A 62 8.00 -2.92 9.73
CA THR A 62 8.39 -4.14 10.50
C THR A 62 7.85 -5.44 9.92
N LYS A 63 6.73 -5.39 9.20
CA LYS A 63 6.10 -6.56 8.60
C LYS A 63 5.36 -6.19 7.33
N SER A 64 5.40 -7.09 6.34
CA SER A 64 4.54 -7.04 5.15
C SER A 64 3.91 -8.41 4.94
N VAL A 65 2.62 -8.44 4.63
CA VAL A 65 1.86 -9.65 4.26
C VAL A 65 1.17 -9.37 2.94
N ILE A 66 1.26 -10.32 2.01
CA ILE A 66 0.69 -10.20 0.67
C ILE A 66 -0.34 -11.33 0.51
N ASN A 67 -1.56 -10.95 0.15
CA ASN A 67 -2.58 -11.88 -0.33
C ASN A 67 -2.89 -11.50 -1.78
N GLN A 68 -2.50 -12.34 -2.75
CA GLN A 68 -2.69 -12.06 -4.17
C GLN A 68 -3.47 -13.19 -4.83
N THR A 69 -4.54 -12.84 -5.53
CA THR A 69 -5.40 -13.78 -6.26
C THR A 69 -5.24 -13.65 -7.77
N GLN A 70 -4.74 -12.52 -8.26
CA GLN A 70 -4.55 -12.27 -9.69
C GLN A 70 -3.25 -11.51 -9.96
N LYS A 71 -2.68 -11.72 -11.14
CA LYS A 71 -1.51 -10.96 -11.62
C LYS A 71 -1.88 -9.51 -11.90
N ILE A 72 -0.97 -8.60 -11.54
CA ILE A 72 -1.11 -7.18 -11.80
C ILE A 72 -0.36 -6.86 -13.09
N LYS A 73 -0.95 -6.12 -14.02
CA LYS A 73 -0.37 -5.80 -15.33
C LYS A 73 -0.09 -4.31 -15.45
N VAL A 74 0.99 -3.98 -16.15
CA VAL A 74 1.29 -2.59 -16.53
C VAL A 74 0.13 -1.96 -17.31
N ASP A 75 0.00 -0.64 -17.19
CA ASP A 75 -0.96 0.20 -17.91
C ASP A 75 -2.44 -0.27 -17.79
N THR A 76 -2.72 -1.10 -16.78
CA THR A 76 -4.07 -1.56 -16.43
C THR A 76 -4.58 -0.72 -15.26
N ILE A 77 -5.83 -0.27 -15.35
CA ILE A 77 -6.50 0.46 -14.29
C ILE A 77 -7.06 -0.52 -13.26
N TYR A 78 -6.76 -0.24 -11.99
CA TYR A 78 -7.29 -0.92 -10.80
C TYR A 78 -7.96 0.11 -9.89
N VAL A 79 -8.89 -0.33 -9.06
CA VAL A 79 -9.41 0.47 -7.96
C VAL A 79 -8.59 0.12 -6.71
N GLY A 80 -7.87 1.09 -6.18
CA GLY A 80 -7.12 0.97 -4.94
C GLY A 80 -7.89 1.53 -3.75
N HIS A 81 -7.86 0.84 -2.63
CA HIS A 81 -8.42 1.26 -1.35
C HIS A 81 -7.39 1.03 -0.25
N LEU A 82 -7.14 2.05 0.56
CA LEU A 82 -6.22 1.98 1.70
C LEU A 82 -7.02 2.13 2.99
N GLU A 83 -6.78 1.23 3.95
CA GLU A 83 -7.47 1.23 5.24
C GLU A 83 -6.49 1.13 6.42
N ASP A 84 -6.85 1.76 7.54
CA ASP A 84 -6.23 1.57 8.84
C ASP A 84 -6.84 0.31 9.49
N ILE A 85 -6.06 -0.76 9.65
CA ILE A 85 -6.49 -2.03 10.27
C ILE A 85 -6.38 -1.98 11.80
N GLU A 86 -5.25 -1.46 12.30
CA GLU A 86 -4.98 -1.39 13.74
C GLU A 86 -4.07 -0.20 14.03
N CYS A 87 -4.39 0.55 15.09
CA CYS A 87 -3.45 1.48 15.72
C CYS A 87 -3.36 1.10 17.20
N ARG A 88 -2.18 0.68 17.66
CA ARG A 88 -1.97 0.19 19.02
C ARG A 88 -0.72 0.79 19.65
N GLN A 89 -0.89 1.42 20.81
CA GLN A 89 0.22 1.81 21.66
C GLN A 89 0.73 0.60 22.45
N ILE A 90 2.03 0.35 22.40
CA ILE A 90 2.71 -0.72 23.13
C ILE A 90 3.94 -0.11 23.81
N ARG A 91 3.88 0.11 25.13
CA ARG A 91 4.96 0.76 25.90
C ARG A 91 5.35 2.11 25.26
N ASN A 92 6.57 2.22 24.73
CA ASN A 92 7.15 3.41 24.10
C ASN A 92 7.04 3.42 22.57
N ILE A 93 6.23 2.53 21.96
CA ILE A 93 5.98 2.55 20.51
C ILE A 93 4.49 2.65 20.20
N THR A 94 4.17 3.25 19.05
CA THR A 94 2.85 3.13 18.42
C THR A 94 2.99 2.24 17.19
N ARG A 95 2.20 1.16 17.13
CA ARG A 95 2.11 0.26 15.99
C ARG A 95 0.92 0.64 15.12
N TYR A 96 1.15 0.75 13.82
CA TYR A 96 0.13 0.99 12.81
C TYR A 96 0.12 -0.20 11.85
N THR A 97 -1.03 -0.80 11.63
CA THR A 97 -1.23 -1.80 10.58
C THR A 97 -2.21 -1.22 9.58
N MET A 98 -1.82 -1.19 8.31
CA MET A 98 -2.63 -0.67 7.22
C MET A 98 -2.66 -1.67 6.08
N ALA A 99 -3.75 -1.69 5.32
CA ALA A 99 -3.92 -2.59 4.18
C ALA A 99 -4.27 -1.80 2.92
N LEU A 100 -3.49 -2.03 1.85
CA LEU A 100 -3.79 -1.55 0.51
C LEU A 100 -4.38 -2.70 -0.30
N THR A 101 -5.63 -2.57 -0.70
CA THR A 101 -6.33 -3.54 -1.54
C THR A 101 -6.54 -2.97 -2.94
N LEU A 102 -6.17 -3.75 -3.96
CA LEU A 102 -6.50 -3.46 -5.35
C LEU A 102 -7.58 -4.42 -5.85
N THR A 103 -8.59 -3.87 -6.52
CA THR A 103 -9.62 -4.65 -7.21
C THR A 103 -9.70 -4.29 -8.69
N LYS A 104 -10.25 -5.21 -9.49
CA LYS A 104 -10.57 -4.99 -10.90
C LYS A 104 -11.88 -5.70 -11.20
N ASN A 105 -12.84 -5.00 -11.82
CA ASN A 105 -14.19 -5.53 -12.08
C ASN A 105 -14.83 -6.12 -10.81
N ASP A 106 -14.70 -5.42 -9.68
CA ASP A 106 -15.16 -5.85 -8.35
C ASP A 106 -14.55 -7.16 -7.82
N GLN A 107 -13.55 -7.71 -8.49
CA GLN A 107 -12.78 -8.85 -8.02
C GLN A 107 -11.51 -8.40 -7.30
N HIS A 108 -11.21 -9.04 -6.17
CA HIS A 108 -9.94 -8.89 -5.49
C HIS A 108 -8.78 -9.30 -6.42
N VAL A 109 -7.73 -8.48 -6.43
CA VAL A 109 -6.47 -8.74 -7.16
C VAL A 109 -5.34 -8.97 -6.16
N ILE A 110 -5.15 -8.03 -5.24
CA ILE A 110 -4.11 -8.10 -4.20
C ILE A 110 -4.52 -7.27 -2.98
N THR A 111 -4.15 -7.75 -1.79
CA THR A 111 -4.04 -6.95 -0.56
C THR A 111 -2.61 -7.00 -0.07
N VAL A 112 -2.00 -5.83 0.13
CA VAL A 112 -0.70 -5.66 0.78
C VAL A 112 -0.93 -5.04 2.15
N THR A 113 -0.75 -5.82 3.21
CA THR A 113 -0.85 -5.37 4.59
C THR A 113 0.54 -5.09 5.14
N GLN A 114 0.78 -3.87 5.62
CA GLN A 114 2.05 -3.50 6.21
C GLN A 114 1.88 -3.01 7.64
N THR A 115 2.81 -3.39 8.50
CA THR A 115 2.88 -2.96 9.89
C THR A 115 4.08 -2.05 10.09
N PHE A 116 3.81 -0.85 10.58
CA PHE A 116 4.78 0.17 10.92
C PHE A 116 4.84 0.37 12.44
N ILE A 117 5.99 0.79 12.94
CA ILE A 117 6.14 1.28 14.31
C ILE A 117 6.70 2.70 14.29
N LYS A 118 6.25 3.51 15.25
CA LYS A 118 6.78 4.84 15.57
C LYS A 118 7.27 4.82 17.01
N ALA A 119 8.54 5.13 17.25
CA ALA A 119 9.02 5.34 18.61
C ALA A 119 8.39 6.63 19.17
N MET A 120 7.87 6.55 20.39
CA MET A 120 7.44 7.71 21.16
C MET A 120 8.66 8.26 21.89
N LYS A 121 8.98 9.53 21.65
CA LYS A 121 10.00 10.26 22.40
C LYS A 121 9.51 10.57 23.80
#